data_AF-A0A505H2P7-F1
#
_entry.id   AF-A0A505H2P7-F1
#
_cell.length_a   1.000
_cell.length_b   1.000
_cell.length_c   1.000
_cell.angle_alpha   90.00
_cell.angle_beta   90.00
_cell.angle_gamma   90.00
#
_symmetry.space_group_name_H-M   'P 1'
#
loop_
_entity.id
_entity.type
_entity.pdbx_description
1 polymer ?
#
loop_
_entity_poly.entity_id
_entity_poly.type
_entity_poly.pdbx_seq_one_letter_code
_entity_poly.pdbx_strand_id
1 'polypeptide(L)'
;MSPRRKTSALIILLAVIAALTLPWAVFSARADLSFGPHEAQYRVTADARLTLDFGPLGSLLVPADEFLPLGLGLSVDVGEIPVSGETEDAASALGTDAAGGVGGGVVDALGGDIASYASLFSAPQTQIDEIVTGLTRDILIRWALAVCVTAGLLVGVTALLGPARIAGLGRALAGRELIAIGSVVVLVLGGLSVLVLTRPAPPQPDPAFAGTPLAGAEVTGRLGGIIDEAFTAVKEFSDENDAFYDAVIAGLHAGWANRPLSGDWSAEGMVPPASGSADVSTFVLSSDVHCNYGMARVVGDVARLTGADGIIDAGDVTMTGTSAENYCFDVLDDELPQDVPKMFVKGNHDSQETAKHARSRGWAVLDDSSAQLAGVRFFGGPDPRRTVFGSGPELETELTADEYAAQLRDEACRTDFDIMLVHDPRMAQPALESGCAPYALSGHWHRQVGPEQFGRGVRYVSSTTGGALANALTPGPLKMDAEVSVIRVDNATKTPIDVQTITVTPGEDVSIGPWVRFPAPLPLVARPVAPAP
;
A
#
# COMPACT_ATOMS: atom_id res chain seq x y z
N MET A 1 34.45 -16.81 51.11
CA MET A 1 33.46 -17.08 50.03
C MET A 1 34.14 -17.84 48.92
N SER A 2 33.54 -18.91 48.40
CA SER A 2 34.08 -19.63 47.24
C SER A 2 34.06 -18.75 45.98
N PRO A 3 34.98 -18.93 45.03
CA PRO A 3 35.04 -18.13 43.79
C PRO A 3 33.70 -18.12 43.03
N ARG A 4 32.98 -19.24 43.04
CA ARG A 4 31.62 -19.36 42.48
C ARG A 4 30.58 -18.42 43.12
N ARG A 5 30.64 -18.19 44.44
CA ARG A 5 29.71 -17.26 45.11
C ARG A 5 30.02 -15.79 44.79
N LYS A 6 31.28 -15.46 44.52
CA LYS A 6 31.68 -14.09 44.12
C LYS A 6 31.22 -13.76 42.70
N THR A 7 31.34 -14.71 41.77
CA THR A 7 30.85 -14.54 40.40
C THR A 7 29.33 -14.42 40.35
N SER A 8 28.59 -15.25 41.11
CA SER A 8 27.12 -15.12 41.16
C SER A 8 26.65 -13.79 41.74
N ALA A 9 27.32 -13.28 42.77
CA ALA A 9 26.98 -11.98 43.36
C ALA A 9 27.24 -10.82 42.38
N LEU A 10 28.31 -10.88 41.59
CA LEU A 10 28.63 -9.87 40.58
C LEU A 10 27.61 -9.87 39.43
N ILE A 11 27.19 -11.06 38.97
CA ILE A 11 26.17 -11.19 37.91
C ILE A 11 24.83 -10.63 38.39
N ILE A 12 24.41 -10.95 39.61
CA ILE A 12 23.17 -10.42 40.20
C ILE A 12 23.23 -8.90 40.31
N LEU A 13 24.36 -8.35 40.77
CA LEU A 13 24.55 -6.92 40.88
C LEU A 13 24.49 -6.21 39.52
N LEU A 14 25.16 -6.75 38.50
CA LEU A 14 25.08 -6.23 37.13
C LEU A 14 23.65 -6.32 36.58
N ALA A 15 22.94 -7.41 36.82
CA ALA A 15 21.55 -7.57 36.40
C ALA A 15 20.63 -6.56 37.11
N VAL A 16 20.84 -6.29 38.39
CA VAL A 16 20.08 -5.27 39.14
C VAL A 16 20.39 -3.87 38.60
N ILE A 17 21.65 -3.53 38.37
CA ILE A 17 22.03 -2.24 37.77
C ILE A 17 21.39 -2.10 36.38
N ALA A 18 21.49 -3.13 35.55
CA ALA A 18 20.89 -3.15 34.22
C ALA A 18 19.36 -2.99 34.27
N ALA A 19 18.67 -3.67 35.17
CA ALA A 19 17.23 -3.51 35.35
C ALA A 19 16.85 -2.09 35.83
N LEU A 20 17.65 -1.49 36.71
CA LEU A 20 17.40 -0.15 37.24
C LEU A 20 17.69 0.96 36.24
N THR A 21 18.68 0.78 35.35
CA THR A 21 19.04 1.80 34.34
C THR A 21 18.22 1.70 33.07
N LEU A 22 17.53 0.58 32.80
CA LEU A 22 16.76 0.39 31.58
C LEU A 22 15.61 1.41 31.42
N PRO A 23 14.74 1.68 32.43
CA PRO A 23 13.70 2.69 32.28
C PRO A 23 14.26 4.08 31.96
N TRP A 24 15.37 4.46 32.60
CA TRP A 24 16.05 5.72 32.29
C TRP A 24 16.56 5.74 30.85
N ALA A 25 17.14 4.65 30.35
CA ALA A 25 17.60 4.57 28.97
C ALA A 25 16.43 4.68 27.97
N VAL A 26 15.29 4.04 28.26
CA VAL A 26 14.08 4.11 27.43
C VAL A 26 13.53 5.55 27.36
N PHE A 27 13.30 6.20 28.50
CA PHE A 27 12.67 7.53 28.52
C PHE A 27 13.64 8.69 28.22
N SER A 28 14.94 8.44 28.17
CA SER A 28 15.94 9.43 27.76
C SER A 28 16.41 9.25 26.32
N ALA A 29 15.98 8.19 25.64
CA ALA A 29 16.36 7.92 24.27
C ALA A 29 15.74 8.93 23.30
N ARG A 30 16.51 9.23 22.25
CA ARG A 30 16.15 10.15 21.18
C ARG A 30 16.60 9.56 19.85
N ALA A 31 15.76 9.71 18.84
CA ALA A 31 16.15 9.47 17.46
C ALA A 31 15.87 10.74 16.66
N ASP A 32 16.91 11.26 16.01
CA ASP A 32 16.82 12.37 15.07
C ASP A 32 16.68 11.77 13.68
N LEU A 33 15.48 11.86 13.09
CA LEU A 33 15.09 11.26 11.81
C LEU A 33 14.24 12.28 11.03
N SER A 34 13.77 11.91 9.84
CA SER A 34 12.89 12.77 9.06
C SER A 34 11.41 12.41 9.23
N PHE A 35 10.56 13.43 9.20
CA PHE A 35 9.12 13.32 9.04
C PHE A 35 8.71 13.93 7.70
N GLY A 36 8.67 13.12 6.65
CA GLY A 36 8.63 13.63 5.27
C GLY A 36 9.89 14.47 5.01
N PRO A 37 9.78 15.71 4.52
CA PRO A 37 10.94 16.60 4.36
C PRO A 37 11.37 17.31 5.65
N HIS A 38 10.63 17.18 6.75
CA HIS A 38 10.96 17.85 8.01
C HIS A 38 12.02 17.09 8.78
N GLU A 39 12.90 17.81 9.49
CA GLU A 39 13.63 17.19 10.60
C GLU A 39 12.65 16.87 11.72
N ALA A 40 12.81 15.72 12.38
CA ALA A 40 11.95 15.32 13.48
C ALA A 40 12.74 14.61 14.58
N GLN A 41 12.41 14.94 15.83
CA GLN A 41 12.98 14.26 16.99
C GLN A 41 11.93 13.36 17.65
N TYR A 42 12.24 12.08 17.72
CA TYR A 42 11.39 11.04 18.28
C TYR A 42 11.83 10.69 19.70
N ARG A 43 10.89 10.64 20.65
CA ARG A 43 11.15 10.29 22.07
C ARG A 43 10.07 9.40 22.65
N VAL A 44 10.47 8.42 23.46
CA VAL A 44 9.53 7.54 24.17
C VAL A 44 8.98 8.24 25.41
N THR A 45 7.66 8.20 25.59
CA THR A 45 6.95 8.79 26.74
C THR A 45 6.17 7.73 27.52
N ALA A 46 5.65 8.10 28.70
CA ALA A 46 4.94 7.19 29.61
C ALA A 46 3.45 7.55 29.78
N ASP A 47 2.89 8.25 28.79
CA ASP A 47 1.56 8.85 28.82
C ASP A 47 0.57 8.20 27.83
N ALA A 48 0.92 7.03 27.28
CA ALA A 48 0.05 6.23 26.41
C ALA A 48 -0.56 7.00 25.23
N ARG A 49 0.17 7.99 24.69
CA ARG A 49 -0.28 8.80 23.54
C ARG A 49 0.86 9.03 22.55
N LEU A 50 0.48 9.17 21.29
CA LEU A 50 1.32 9.65 20.21
C LEU A 50 1.10 11.17 20.11
N THR A 51 2.14 11.95 20.36
CA THR A 51 2.09 13.41 20.25
C THR A 51 2.91 13.84 19.05
N LEU A 52 2.29 14.49 18.07
CA LEU A 52 2.98 15.17 16.98
C LEU A 52 2.95 16.67 17.28
N ASP A 53 4.09 17.24 17.64
CA ASP A 53 4.23 18.65 17.98
C ASP A 53 4.80 19.44 16.80
N PHE A 54 4.03 20.42 16.31
CA PHE A 54 4.41 21.33 15.23
C PHE A 54 4.80 22.72 15.77
N GLY A 55 5.14 22.79 17.06
CA GLY A 55 5.61 23.99 17.73
C GLY A 55 4.52 25.07 17.81
N PRO A 56 4.74 26.28 17.25
CA PRO A 56 3.80 27.40 17.40
C PRO A 56 2.45 27.18 16.69
N LEU A 57 2.36 26.19 15.81
CA LEU A 57 1.11 25.81 15.17
C LEU A 57 0.21 25.00 16.13
N GLY A 58 0.80 24.28 17.08
CA GLY A 58 0.10 23.39 18.01
C GLY A 58 0.50 21.93 17.83
N SER A 59 -0.26 21.03 18.43
CA SER A 59 0.06 19.60 18.46
C SER A 59 -1.17 18.72 18.21
N LEU A 60 -0.96 17.56 17.58
CA LEU A 60 -1.93 16.49 17.42
C LEU A 60 -1.63 15.38 18.44
N LEU A 61 -2.62 15.03 19.27
CA LEU A 61 -2.50 14.01 20.31
C LEU A 61 -3.41 12.84 19.96
N VAL A 62 -2.84 11.67 19.69
CA VAL A 62 -3.56 10.45 19.33
C VAL A 62 -3.42 9.42 20.46
N PRO A 63 -4.50 8.78 20.92
CA PRO A 63 -4.41 7.65 21.85
C PRO A 63 -3.49 6.54 21.30
N ALA A 64 -2.53 6.06 22.09
CA ALA A 64 -1.55 5.08 21.63
C ALA A 64 -1.75 3.68 22.21
N ASP A 65 -2.80 3.45 23.02
CA ASP A 65 -3.03 2.16 23.71
C ASP A 65 -3.15 0.96 22.75
N GLU A 66 -3.61 1.20 21.52
CA GLU A 66 -3.73 0.17 20.48
C GLU A 66 -2.44 -0.05 19.69
N PHE A 67 -1.53 0.93 19.69
CA PHE A 67 -0.32 0.94 18.87
C PHE A 67 0.95 0.63 19.66
N LEU A 68 1.01 1.03 20.93
CA LEU A 68 2.18 0.92 21.79
C LEU A 68 1.85 0.15 23.08
N PRO A 69 2.61 -0.91 23.40
CA PRO A 69 2.31 -1.73 24.57
C PRO A 69 2.72 -1.02 25.87
N LEU A 70 2.21 -1.53 27.00
CA LEU A 70 2.62 -1.15 28.36
C LEU A 70 2.35 0.32 28.74
N GLY A 71 1.45 1.01 28.02
CA GLY A 71 1.14 2.42 28.27
C GLY A 71 2.29 3.37 27.89
N LEU A 72 3.16 2.94 26.97
CA LEU A 72 4.16 3.79 26.36
C LEU A 72 3.51 4.73 25.36
N GLY A 73 4.06 5.94 25.26
CA GLY A 73 3.74 6.90 24.22
C GLY A 73 4.96 7.22 23.37
N LEU A 74 4.74 8.02 22.33
CA LEU A 74 5.78 8.53 21.44
C LEU A 74 5.53 10.02 21.22
N SER A 75 6.54 10.85 21.46
CA SER A 75 6.53 12.28 21.11
C SER A 75 7.38 12.46 19.86
N VAL A 76 6.84 13.18 18.88
CA VAL A 76 7.49 13.55 17.64
C VAL A 76 7.49 15.07 17.57
N ASP A 77 8.66 15.67 17.76
CA ASP A 77 8.82 17.12 17.59
C ASP A 77 9.17 17.37 16.12
N VAL A 78 8.23 17.93 15.34
CA VAL A 78 8.41 18.21 13.91
C VAL A 78 9.04 19.59 13.74
N GLY A 79 10.24 19.59 13.17
CA GLY A 79 11.06 20.77 12.92
C GLY A 79 10.88 21.38 11.53
N GLU A 80 11.86 22.18 11.13
CA GLU A 80 11.87 22.86 9.83
C GLU A 80 12.29 21.90 8.71
N ILE A 81 11.97 22.27 7.47
CA ILE A 81 12.52 21.59 6.28
C ILE A 81 13.95 22.11 6.10
N PRO A 82 14.98 21.25 6.06
CA PRO A 82 16.36 21.67 5.87
C PRO A 82 16.52 22.50 4.59
N VAL A 83 17.10 23.69 4.69
CA VAL A 83 17.53 24.42 3.50
C VAL A 83 18.77 23.72 2.92
N SER A 84 18.63 23.12 1.74
CA SER A 84 19.76 22.50 1.03
C SER A 84 20.81 23.55 0.70
N GLY A 85 21.87 23.63 1.52
CA GLY A 85 22.97 24.59 1.32
C GLY A 85 23.84 24.93 2.53
N GLU A 86 23.48 24.53 3.76
CA GLU A 86 24.25 24.92 4.97
C GLU A 86 24.86 23.76 5.78
N THR A 87 25.08 22.58 5.20
CA THR A 87 25.90 21.56 5.85
C THR A 87 27.36 21.65 5.38
N GLU A 88 28.18 22.30 6.21
CA GLU A 88 29.64 22.13 6.25
C GLU A 88 30.00 20.68 6.62
N ASP A 89 29.70 19.69 5.78
CA ASP A 89 30.22 18.32 5.95
C ASP A 89 30.25 17.48 4.65
N ALA A 90 30.24 18.13 3.47
CA ALA A 90 30.46 17.47 2.18
C ALA A 90 31.96 17.34 1.80
N ALA A 91 32.87 17.29 2.78
CA ALA A 91 34.31 17.22 2.53
C ALA A 91 34.88 15.79 2.49
N SER A 92 34.05 14.73 2.48
CA SER A 92 34.55 13.35 2.43
C SER A 92 33.65 12.39 1.65
N ALA A 93 33.52 12.64 0.35
CA ALA A 93 33.29 11.58 -0.64
C ALA A 93 34.00 11.95 -1.94
N LEU A 94 35.17 11.35 -2.18
CA LEU A 94 35.89 11.42 -3.45
C LEU A 94 35.14 10.59 -4.52
N GLY A 95 35.04 11.11 -5.74
CA GLY A 95 34.73 10.29 -6.93
C GLY A 95 34.31 11.08 -8.16
N THR A 96 35.19 11.14 -9.14
CA THR A 96 35.18 11.85 -10.42
C THR A 96 34.04 11.55 -11.42
N ASP A 97 33.71 12.59 -12.19
CA ASP A 97 33.26 12.65 -13.60
C ASP A 97 31.83 12.21 -13.99
N ALA A 98 30.95 13.20 -14.23
CA ALA A 98 30.10 13.28 -15.43
C ALA A 98 29.53 14.71 -15.60
N ALA A 99 29.47 15.18 -16.84
CA ALA A 99 29.18 16.54 -17.24
C ALA A 99 27.68 16.91 -17.20
N GLY A 100 27.38 18.16 -16.82
CA GLY A 100 26.21 18.91 -17.28
C GLY A 100 24.99 18.93 -16.35
N GLY A 101 24.93 19.90 -15.44
CA GLY A 101 23.71 20.24 -14.72
C GLY A 101 23.91 21.43 -13.79
N VAL A 102 23.36 22.58 -14.16
CA VAL A 102 23.09 23.66 -13.20
C VAL A 102 21.87 23.19 -12.41
N GLY A 103 22.08 22.58 -11.23
CA GLY A 103 21.02 21.89 -10.50
C GLY A 103 21.29 21.81 -9.00
N GLY A 104 21.56 22.96 -8.38
CA GLY A 104 21.56 23.12 -6.91
C GLY A 104 20.57 24.20 -6.49
N GLY A 105 19.46 24.33 -7.23
CA GLY A 105 18.49 25.41 -7.06
C GLY A 105 17.34 25.03 -6.13
N VAL A 106 16.59 26.05 -5.69
CA VAL A 106 15.33 25.92 -4.93
C VAL A 106 14.33 24.94 -5.58
N VAL A 107 14.41 24.76 -6.91
CA VAL A 107 13.57 23.81 -7.66
C VAL A 107 13.97 22.36 -7.40
N ASP A 108 15.26 22.06 -7.25
CA ASP A 108 15.74 20.71 -6.92
C ASP A 108 15.46 20.38 -5.45
N ALA A 109 15.56 21.38 -4.56
CA ALA A 109 15.16 21.27 -3.16
C ALA A 109 13.66 20.98 -3.03
N LEU A 110 12.82 21.73 -3.75
CA LEU A 110 11.37 21.51 -3.79
C LEU A 110 11.02 20.14 -4.40
N GLY A 111 11.77 19.69 -5.40
CA GLY A 111 11.64 18.34 -5.96
C GLY A 111 11.97 17.25 -4.94
N GLY A 112 13.03 17.45 -4.13
CA GLY A 112 13.38 16.58 -3.02
C GLY A 112 12.33 16.55 -1.91
N ASP A 113 11.71 17.69 -1.61
CA ASP A 113 10.65 17.78 -0.60
C ASP A 113 9.39 17.03 -1.03
N ILE A 114 8.98 17.20 -2.30
CA ILE A 114 7.85 16.49 -2.89
C ILE A 114 8.11 14.99 -2.90
N ALA A 115 9.32 14.57 -3.28
CA ALA A 115 9.71 13.15 -3.24
C ALA A 115 9.67 12.59 -1.80
N SER A 116 10.03 13.39 -0.79
CA SER A 116 10.01 12.99 0.62
C SER A 116 8.60 12.88 1.20
N TYR A 117 7.68 13.75 0.78
CA TYR A 117 6.26 13.57 1.09
C TYR A 117 5.68 12.36 0.36
N ALA A 118 6.01 12.20 -0.92
CA ALA A 118 5.55 11.04 -1.69
C ALA A 118 6.04 9.72 -1.05
N SER A 119 7.29 9.65 -0.60
CA SER A 119 7.83 8.47 0.08
C SER A 119 7.16 8.20 1.44
N LEU A 120 6.86 9.24 2.22
CA LEU A 120 6.14 9.14 3.48
C LEU A 120 4.78 8.43 3.31
N PHE A 121 4.02 8.80 2.29
CA PHE A 121 2.71 8.22 2.04
C PHE A 121 2.77 6.90 1.26
N SER A 122 3.80 6.72 0.42
CA SER A 122 3.93 5.51 -0.42
C SER A 122 4.69 4.36 0.26
N ALA A 123 5.51 4.61 1.26
CA ALA A 123 6.26 3.58 1.97
C ALA A 123 6.30 3.84 3.49
N PRO A 124 5.13 3.92 4.17
CA PRO A 124 5.08 4.28 5.59
C PRO A 124 5.81 3.29 6.50
N GLN A 125 5.85 2.01 6.13
CA GLN A 125 6.53 0.97 6.91
C GLN A 125 8.04 1.20 6.98
N THR A 126 8.66 1.67 5.89
CA THR A 126 10.09 1.98 5.87
C THR A 126 10.44 3.05 6.91
N GLN A 127 9.59 4.07 7.03
CA GLN A 127 9.79 5.12 8.03
C GLN A 127 9.61 4.59 9.46
N ILE A 128 8.61 3.73 9.69
CA ILE A 128 8.39 3.10 11.00
C ILE A 128 9.59 2.21 11.39
N ASP A 129 10.22 1.52 10.43
CA ASP A 129 11.40 0.71 10.68
C ASP A 129 12.63 1.57 11.05
N GLU A 130 12.80 2.72 10.42
CA GLU A 130 13.88 3.69 10.72
C GLU A 130 13.71 4.30 12.12
N ILE A 131 12.56 4.93 12.39
CA ILE A 131 11.76 4.74 13.60
C ILE A 131 12.34 3.93 14.76
N VAL A 132 11.88 2.69 14.75
CA VAL A 132 12.16 1.65 15.73
C VAL A 132 13.66 1.36 15.81
N THR A 133 14.35 1.31 14.68
CA THR A 133 15.79 1.02 14.64
C THR A 133 16.61 2.12 15.32
N GLY A 134 16.30 3.38 15.02
CA GLY A 134 16.95 4.55 15.60
C GLY A 134 16.76 4.61 17.12
N LEU A 135 15.51 4.50 17.59
CA LEU A 135 15.21 4.48 19.02
C LEU A 135 15.86 3.29 19.73
N THR A 136 15.75 2.08 19.17
CA THR A 136 16.34 0.87 19.78
C THR A 136 17.86 1.02 19.91
N ARG A 137 18.53 1.56 18.88
CA ARG A 137 19.97 1.79 18.91
C ARG A 137 20.36 2.78 20.02
N ASP A 138 19.69 3.92 20.13
CA ASP A 138 20.01 4.92 21.16
C ASP A 138 19.72 4.40 22.58
N ILE A 139 18.60 3.67 22.78
CA ILE A 139 18.28 2.99 24.04
C ILE A 139 19.42 2.05 24.44
N LEU A 140 19.87 1.18 23.53
CA LEU A 140 20.93 0.20 23.83
C LEU A 140 22.26 0.87 24.17
N ILE A 141 22.63 1.93 23.44
CA ILE A 141 23.87 2.69 23.71
C ILE A 141 23.81 3.36 25.08
N ARG A 142 22.73 4.10 25.37
CA ARG A 142 22.54 4.78 26.66
C ARG A 142 22.49 3.79 27.82
N TRP A 143 21.81 2.66 27.62
CA TRP A 143 21.71 1.61 28.61
C TRP A 143 23.07 1.00 28.92
N ALA A 144 23.85 0.64 27.89
CA ALA A 144 25.20 0.10 28.05
C ALA A 144 26.12 1.11 28.76
N LEU A 145 26.07 2.39 28.37
CA LEU A 145 26.83 3.45 29.03
C LEU A 145 26.43 3.62 30.50
N ALA A 146 25.14 3.64 30.81
CA ALA A 146 24.65 3.77 32.18
C ALA A 146 25.08 2.58 33.06
N VAL A 147 25.01 1.35 32.53
CA VAL A 147 25.49 0.16 33.23
C VAL A 147 27.00 0.25 33.48
N CYS A 148 27.78 0.61 32.46
CA CYS A 148 29.24 0.73 32.55
C CYS A 148 29.67 1.82 33.55
N VAL A 149 29.07 3.00 33.50
CA VAL A 149 29.38 4.11 34.40
C VAL A 149 28.98 3.78 35.83
N THR A 150 27.78 3.23 36.04
CA THR A 150 27.28 2.89 37.39
C THR A 150 28.10 1.75 38.01
N ALA A 151 28.40 0.71 37.24
CA ALA A 151 29.24 -0.40 37.69
C ALA A 151 30.68 0.08 37.94
N GLY A 152 31.25 0.89 37.04
CA GLY A 152 32.58 1.46 37.17
C GLY A 152 32.73 2.35 38.40
N LEU A 153 31.74 3.20 38.68
CA LEU A 153 31.70 4.05 39.87
C LEU A 153 31.62 3.21 41.14
N LEU A 154 30.78 2.16 41.15
CA LEU A 154 30.67 1.26 42.29
C LEU A 154 31.97 0.49 42.55
N VAL A 155 32.65 0.01 41.50
CA VAL A 155 33.97 -0.62 41.59
C VAL A 155 35.02 0.40 42.07
N GLY A 156 35.01 1.62 41.56
CA GLY A 156 35.94 2.68 41.95
C GLY A 156 35.79 3.06 43.44
N VAL A 157 34.56 3.26 43.90
CA VAL A 157 34.24 3.56 45.30
C VAL A 157 34.68 2.41 46.22
N THR A 158 34.44 1.16 45.82
CA THR A 158 34.87 0.00 46.61
C THR A 158 36.40 -0.15 46.65
N ALA A 159 37.11 0.17 45.56
CA ALA A 159 38.56 0.19 45.55
C ALA A 159 39.14 1.30 46.46
N LEU A 160 38.56 2.50 46.42
CA LEU A 160 38.99 3.68 47.21
C LEU A 160 38.77 3.50 48.72
N LEU A 161 37.64 2.93 49.14
CA LEU A 161 37.31 2.76 50.56
C LEU A 161 38.10 1.62 51.23
N GLY A 162 38.53 0.62 50.45
CA GLY A 162 39.27 -0.54 50.94
C GLY A 162 38.41 -1.53 51.77
N PRO A 163 38.84 -2.80 51.87
CA PRO A 163 38.03 -3.88 52.44
C PRO A 163 37.69 -3.70 53.92
N ALA A 164 38.54 -3.01 54.70
CA ALA A 164 38.33 -2.78 56.12
C ALA A 164 37.21 -1.76 56.42
N ARG A 165 37.13 -0.66 55.65
CA ARG A 165 36.04 0.34 55.81
C ARG A 165 34.74 -0.16 55.22
N ILE A 166 34.78 -0.92 54.12
CA ILE A 166 33.59 -1.57 53.54
C ILE A 166 33.01 -2.59 54.51
N ALA A 167 33.84 -3.41 55.17
CA ALA A 167 33.37 -4.34 56.20
C ALA A 167 32.86 -3.62 57.46
N GLY A 168 33.33 -2.40 57.73
CA GLY A 168 32.82 -1.53 58.80
C GLY A 168 31.47 -0.89 58.47
N LEU A 169 31.30 -0.37 57.25
CA LEU A 169 30.02 0.09 56.70
C LEU A 169 29.01 -1.04 56.61
N GLY A 170 29.41 -2.20 56.07
CA GLY A 170 28.57 -3.40 56.00
C GLY A 170 28.13 -3.90 57.38
N ARG A 171 28.96 -3.76 58.43
CA ARG A 171 28.56 -4.07 59.82
C ARG A 171 27.69 -3.00 60.47
N ALA A 172 27.84 -1.73 60.09
CA ALA A 172 26.97 -0.63 60.53
C ALA A 172 25.61 -0.62 59.80
N LEU A 173 25.55 -1.20 58.59
CA LEU A 173 24.35 -1.43 57.80
C LEU A 173 23.74 -2.83 58.00
N ALA A 174 24.46 -3.79 58.57
CA ALA A 174 23.93 -5.09 58.96
C ALA A 174 22.87 -4.88 60.06
N GLY A 175 21.60 -5.02 59.69
CA GLY A 175 20.42 -4.67 60.50
C GLY A 175 19.55 -3.56 59.90
N ARG A 176 20.12 -2.74 59.00
CA ARG A 176 19.42 -1.73 58.18
C ARG A 176 19.25 -2.16 56.72
N GLU A 177 19.58 -3.40 56.37
CA GLU A 177 19.47 -3.91 54.99
C GLU A 177 18.03 -3.87 54.45
N LEU A 178 17.03 -4.14 55.31
CA LEU A 178 15.62 -3.95 54.96
C LEU A 178 15.26 -2.48 54.73
N ILE A 179 15.94 -1.54 55.39
CA ILE A 179 15.74 -0.11 55.20
C ILE A 179 16.39 0.33 53.89
N ALA A 180 17.59 -0.14 53.56
CA ALA A 180 18.25 0.20 52.29
C ALA A 180 17.51 -0.39 51.08
N ILE A 181 17.12 -1.67 51.14
CA ILE A 181 16.27 -2.30 50.12
C ILE A 181 14.90 -1.60 50.09
N GLY A 182 14.31 -1.32 51.25
CA GLY A 182 13.06 -0.56 51.36
C GLY A 182 13.16 0.86 50.81
N SER A 183 14.32 1.52 50.93
CA SER A 183 14.55 2.88 50.41
C SER A 183 14.67 2.86 48.89
N VAL A 184 15.37 1.87 48.33
CA VAL A 184 15.46 1.66 46.88
C VAL A 184 14.09 1.28 46.32
N VAL A 185 13.36 0.38 46.98
CA VAL A 185 11.99 0.01 46.61
C VAL A 185 11.06 1.21 46.72
N VAL A 186 11.17 2.05 47.75
CA VAL A 186 10.38 3.28 47.89
C VAL A 186 10.80 4.36 46.89
N LEU A 187 12.06 4.44 46.49
CA LEU A 187 12.51 5.34 45.42
C LEU A 187 12.05 4.86 44.04
N VAL A 188 12.09 3.55 43.79
CA VAL A 188 11.62 2.93 42.54
C VAL A 188 10.10 2.99 42.47
N LEU A 189 9.39 2.56 43.52
CA LEU A 189 7.94 2.68 43.65
C LEU A 189 7.50 4.15 43.70
N GLY A 190 8.28 5.03 44.32
CA GLY A 190 8.01 6.47 44.37
C GLY A 190 8.19 7.12 43.01
N GLY A 191 9.24 6.77 42.27
CA GLY A 191 9.45 7.20 40.88
C GLY A 191 8.36 6.67 39.95
N LEU A 192 7.98 5.39 40.08
CA LEU A 192 6.85 4.79 39.38
C LEU A 192 5.51 5.44 39.79
N SER A 193 5.33 5.77 41.07
CA SER A 193 4.12 6.42 41.57
C SER A 193 4.02 7.86 41.07
N VAL A 194 5.13 8.60 41.00
CA VAL A 194 5.17 9.93 40.37
C VAL A 194 4.82 9.80 38.90
N LEU A 195 5.39 8.83 38.17
CA LEU A 195 5.07 8.56 36.77
C LEU A 195 3.57 8.26 36.54
N VAL A 196 2.94 7.54 37.48
CA VAL A 196 1.49 7.21 37.43
C VAL A 196 0.62 8.39 37.86
N LEU A 197 1.03 9.16 38.86
CA LEU A 197 0.28 10.30 39.41
C LEU A 197 0.39 11.57 38.56
N THR A 198 1.47 11.72 37.78
CA THR A 198 1.65 12.85 36.85
C THR A 198 1.27 12.49 35.42
N ARG A 199 0.48 11.43 35.22
CA ARG A 199 -0.05 11.12 33.89
C ARG A 199 -0.88 12.32 33.40
N PRO A 200 -0.59 12.84 32.20
CA PRO A 200 -1.42 13.85 31.56
C PRO A 200 -2.89 13.39 31.53
N ALA A 201 -3.81 14.35 31.53
CA ALA A 201 -5.20 14.03 31.27
C ALA A 201 -5.33 13.32 29.91
N PRO A 202 -6.24 12.35 29.76
CA PRO A 202 -6.50 11.76 28.46
C PRO A 202 -6.88 12.85 27.45
N PRO A 203 -6.50 12.71 26.17
CA PRO A 203 -6.87 13.66 25.14
C PRO A 203 -8.38 13.92 25.16
N GLN A 204 -8.79 15.17 24.97
CA GLN A 204 -10.19 15.49 24.75
C GLN A 204 -10.53 15.22 23.28
N PRO A 205 -11.39 14.23 22.98
CA PRO A 205 -11.71 13.87 21.60
C PRO A 205 -12.30 15.06 20.87
N ASP A 206 -11.70 15.42 19.74
CA ASP A 206 -12.29 16.38 18.83
C ASP A 206 -13.46 15.70 18.07
N PRO A 207 -14.67 16.29 18.09
CA PRO A 207 -15.79 15.79 17.29
C PRO A 207 -15.46 15.67 15.80
N ALA A 208 -14.52 16.47 15.27
CA ALA A 208 -14.07 16.39 13.90
C ALA A 208 -13.53 14.99 13.56
N PHE A 209 -12.87 14.28 14.47
CA PHE A 209 -12.33 12.95 14.16
C PHE A 209 -13.30 11.79 14.37
N ALA A 210 -14.55 12.05 14.76
CA ALA A 210 -15.52 10.99 15.02
C ALA A 210 -15.79 10.14 13.76
N GLY A 211 -15.62 8.82 13.86
CA GLY A 211 -15.81 7.89 12.74
C GLY A 211 -14.60 7.76 11.79
N THR A 212 -13.47 8.39 12.11
CA THR A 212 -12.22 8.28 11.34
C THR A 212 -11.17 7.42 12.07
N PRO A 213 -10.07 7.00 11.41
CA PRO A 213 -8.94 6.37 12.08
C PRO A 213 -8.28 7.22 13.18
N LEU A 214 -8.55 8.53 13.23
CA LEU A 214 -8.07 9.45 14.26
C LEU A 214 -9.10 9.68 15.37
N ALA A 215 -10.17 8.88 15.45
CA ALA A 215 -11.18 9.01 16.49
C ALA A 215 -10.57 8.97 17.89
N GLY A 216 -10.91 9.96 18.72
CA GLY A 216 -10.32 10.12 20.06
C GLY A 216 -9.09 11.04 20.10
N ALA A 217 -8.60 11.51 18.95
CA ALA A 217 -7.51 12.47 18.90
C ALA A 217 -7.95 13.87 19.35
N GLU A 218 -7.00 14.61 19.92
CA GLU A 218 -7.14 16.02 20.29
C GLU A 218 -6.20 16.86 19.42
N VAL A 219 -6.68 18.01 18.94
CA VAL A 219 -5.84 19.01 18.28
C VAL A 219 -5.79 20.26 19.14
N THR A 220 -4.59 20.82 19.27
CA THR A 220 -4.34 22.03 20.06
C THR A 220 -3.79 23.16 19.20
N GLY A 221 -3.88 24.39 19.70
CA GLY A 221 -3.25 25.56 19.07
C GLY A 221 -3.99 26.07 17.83
N ARG A 222 -3.23 26.62 16.88
CA ARG A 222 -3.75 27.18 15.61
C ARG A 222 -4.08 26.10 14.59
N LEU A 223 -3.54 24.90 14.75
CA LEU A 223 -3.90 23.73 13.97
C LEU A 223 -5.38 23.39 14.09
N GLY A 224 -6.02 23.63 15.25
CA GLY A 224 -7.45 23.34 15.44
C GLY A 224 -8.32 23.99 14.36
N GLY A 225 -8.21 25.30 14.17
CA GLY A 225 -9.01 26.00 13.17
C GLY A 225 -8.67 25.68 11.72
N ILE A 226 -7.44 25.22 11.43
CA ILE A 226 -7.06 24.77 10.07
C ILE A 226 -7.56 23.35 9.83
N ILE A 227 -7.50 22.49 10.84
CA ILE A 227 -7.97 21.11 10.78
C ILE A 227 -9.49 21.08 10.70
N ASP A 228 -10.22 21.94 11.40
CA ASP A 228 -11.68 22.04 11.27
C ASP A 228 -12.10 22.35 9.83
N GLU A 229 -11.43 23.32 9.19
CA GLU A 229 -11.68 23.68 7.79
C GLU A 229 -11.25 22.55 6.84
N ALA A 230 -10.06 21.97 7.04
CA ALA A 230 -9.57 20.87 6.22
C ALA A 230 -10.47 19.63 6.37
N PHE A 231 -10.94 19.34 7.57
CA PHE A 231 -11.84 18.24 7.85
C PHE A 231 -13.22 18.50 7.25
N THR A 232 -13.74 19.72 7.36
CA THR A 232 -14.98 20.13 6.68
C THR A 232 -14.84 19.94 5.18
N ALA A 233 -13.73 20.37 4.58
CA ALA A 233 -13.46 20.18 3.15
C ALA A 233 -13.34 18.69 2.77
N VAL A 234 -12.69 17.86 3.58
CA VAL A 234 -12.61 16.40 3.35
C VAL A 234 -14.00 15.76 3.46
N LYS A 235 -14.80 16.18 4.44
CA LYS A 235 -16.16 15.69 4.63
C LYS A 235 -17.06 16.11 3.47
N GLU A 236 -17.03 17.38 3.07
CA GLU A 236 -17.77 17.88 1.91
C GLU A 236 -17.35 17.15 0.65
N PHE A 237 -16.04 16.97 0.42
CA PHE A 237 -15.54 16.17 -0.68
C PHE A 237 -16.06 14.72 -0.65
N SER A 238 -16.09 14.09 0.52
CA SER A 238 -16.64 12.73 0.69
C SER A 238 -18.15 12.69 0.39
N ASP A 239 -18.92 13.63 0.95
CA ASP A 239 -20.37 13.69 0.79
C ASP A 239 -20.73 14.00 -0.69
N GLU A 240 -19.97 14.87 -1.36
CA GLU A 240 -20.09 15.15 -2.80
C GLU A 240 -19.72 13.93 -3.66
N ASN A 241 -18.65 13.23 -3.30
CA ASN A 241 -18.23 12.03 -3.98
C ASN A 241 -19.29 10.93 -3.88
N ASP A 242 -19.85 10.70 -2.69
CA ASP A 242 -20.90 9.71 -2.50
C ASP A 242 -22.16 10.07 -3.27
N ALA A 243 -22.56 11.35 -3.26
CA ALA A 243 -23.70 11.83 -4.04
C ALA A 243 -23.50 11.60 -5.56
N PHE A 244 -22.30 11.85 -6.08
CA PHE A 244 -21.95 11.58 -7.48
C PHE A 244 -22.14 10.10 -7.83
N TYR A 245 -21.56 9.18 -7.06
CA TYR A 245 -21.65 7.75 -7.38
C TYR A 245 -23.02 7.14 -7.08
N ASP A 246 -23.77 7.70 -6.11
CA ASP A 246 -25.18 7.35 -5.91
C ASP A 246 -26.04 7.72 -7.13
N ALA A 247 -25.80 8.89 -7.73
CA ALA A 247 -26.46 9.31 -8.96
C ALA A 247 -26.09 8.42 -10.15
N VAL A 248 -24.80 8.06 -10.30
CA VAL A 248 -24.33 7.11 -11.31
C VAL A 248 -25.01 5.75 -11.16
N ILE A 249 -25.05 5.19 -9.95
CA ILE A 249 -25.70 3.90 -9.68
C ILE A 249 -27.21 3.97 -9.98
N ALA A 250 -27.88 5.06 -9.60
CA ALA A 250 -29.28 5.26 -9.93
C ALA A 250 -29.51 5.32 -11.46
N GLY A 251 -28.63 6.01 -12.18
CA GLY A 251 -28.61 6.08 -13.64
C GLY A 251 -28.40 4.71 -14.29
N LEU A 252 -27.44 3.93 -13.77
CA LEU A 252 -27.19 2.54 -14.19
C LEU A 252 -28.45 1.68 -14.04
N HIS A 253 -29.09 1.70 -12.86
CA HIS A 253 -30.31 0.94 -12.60
C HIS A 253 -31.48 1.37 -13.49
N ALA A 254 -31.66 2.68 -13.71
CA ALA A 254 -32.71 3.21 -14.58
C ALA A 254 -32.48 2.81 -16.06
N GLY A 255 -31.23 2.83 -16.51
CA GLY A 255 -30.84 2.44 -17.87
C GLY A 255 -30.88 0.93 -18.10
N TRP A 256 -30.67 0.12 -17.07
CA TRP A 256 -30.45 -1.33 -17.19
C TRP A 256 -31.58 -2.07 -17.91
N ALA A 257 -32.83 -1.73 -17.63
CA ALA A 257 -34.02 -2.37 -18.20
C ALA A 257 -34.20 -2.06 -19.69
N ASN A 258 -33.68 -0.92 -20.15
CA ASN A 258 -33.82 -0.44 -21.53
C ASN A 258 -32.53 -0.62 -22.35
N ARG A 259 -31.51 -1.26 -21.77
CA ARG A 259 -30.22 -1.44 -22.45
C ARG A 259 -30.36 -2.28 -23.72
N PRO A 260 -29.46 -2.12 -24.69
CA PRO A 260 -29.38 -3.03 -25.83
C PRO A 260 -29.15 -4.49 -25.38
N LEU A 261 -30.04 -5.40 -25.76
CA LEU A 261 -29.92 -6.84 -25.48
C LEU A 261 -29.24 -7.62 -26.61
N SER A 262 -28.97 -6.95 -27.74
CA SER A 262 -28.30 -7.51 -28.92
C SER A 262 -27.45 -6.44 -29.62
N GLY A 263 -26.43 -6.87 -30.35
CA GLY A 263 -25.63 -6.04 -31.26
C GLY A 263 -26.15 -6.00 -32.69
N ASP A 264 -25.53 -5.18 -33.55
CA ASP A 264 -25.73 -5.21 -35.01
C ASP A 264 -24.90 -6.36 -35.62
N TRP A 265 -25.46 -7.57 -35.57
CA TRP A 265 -24.79 -8.81 -36.00
C TRP A 265 -24.84 -9.07 -37.50
N SER A 266 -25.10 -8.06 -38.33
CA SER A 266 -25.46 -8.21 -39.74
C SER A 266 -24.40 -8.85 -40.66
N ALA A 267 -23.23 -9.24 -40.13
CA ALA A 267 -22.13 -9.82 -40.90
C ALA A 267 -21.98 -11.36 -40.82
N GLU A 268 -21.94 -12.06 -39.67
CA GLU A 268 -21.71 -13.52 -39.66
C GLU A 268 -22.28 -14.25 -38.42
N GLY A 269 -23.25 -15.16 -38.63
CA GLY A 269 -23.63 -16.25 -37.71
C GLY A 269 -24.53 -15.91 -36.51
N MET A 270 -25.47 -16.83 -36.19
CA MET A 270 -26.41 -16.72 -35.05
C MET A 270 -25.69 -16.56 -33.72
N VAL A 271 -26.13 -15.58 -32.93
CA VAL A 271 -25.72 -15.33 -31.54
C VAL A 271 -26.74 -15.99 -30.60
N PRO A 272 -26.32 -16.74 -29.56
CA PRO A 272 -27.25 -17.27 -28.57
C PRO A 272 -28.01 -16.15 -27.84
N PRO A 273 -29.29 -16.35 -27.49
CA PRO A 273 -30.04 -15.37 -26.72
C PRO A 273 -29.34 -15.07 -25.38
N ALA A 274 -29.42 -13.81 -24.95
CA ALA A 274 -28.86 -13.37 -23.68
C ALA A 274 -29.64 -13.98 -22.49
N SER A 275 -28.89 -14.54 -21.53
CA SER A 275 -29.29 -15.12 -20.24
C SER A 275 -29.96 -16.51 -20.26
N GLY A 276 -29.40 -17.44 -19.46
CA GLY A 276 -30.10 -18.63 -18.99
C GLY A 276 -29.95 -19.93 -19.78
N SER A 277 -29.15 -19.99 -20.86
CA SER A 277 -28.68 -21.30 -21.35
C SER A 277 -27.47 -21.71 -20.50
N ALA A 278 -27.38 -23.00 -20.15
CA ALA A 278 -26.22 -23.56 -19.43
C ALA A 278 -24.87 -23.43 -20.21
N ASP A 279 -24.91 -22.79 -21.38
CA ASP A 279 -23.88 -22.82 -22.41
C ASP A 279 -23.12 -21.49 -22.56
N VAL A 280 -23.41 -20.45 -21.76
CA VAL A 280 -22.69 -19.15 -21.81
C VAL A 280 -22.29 -18.72 -20.40
N SER A 281 -21.02 -18.34 -20.23
CA SER A 281 -20.53 -17.65 -19.03
C SER A 281 -20.45 -16.14 -19.26
N THR A 282 -20.77 -15.35 -18.25
CA THR A 282 -20.68 -13.89 -18.26
C THR A 282 -19.58 -13.41 -17.31
N PHE A 283 -18.61 -12.66 -17.84
CA PHE A 283 -17.54 -12.05 -17.06
C PHE A 283 -17.70 -10.54 -17.00
N VAL A 284 -17.44 -9.95 -15.84
CA VAL A 284 -17.23 -8.50 -15.71
C VAL A 284 -15.73 -8.25 -15.70
N LEU A 285 -15.28 -7.37 -16.58
CA LEU A 285 -13.90 -6.94 -16.71
C LEU A 285 -13.77 -5.47 -16.27
N SER A 286 -12.96 -5.25 -15.22
CA SER A 286 -12.44 -3.95 -14.81
C SER A 286 -10.95 -3.84 -15.13
N SER A 287 -10.44 -2.62 -15.23
CA SER A 287 -9.01 -2.33 -15.34
C SER A 287 -8.75 -0.88 -15.01
N ASP A 288 -7.56 -0.54 -14.49
CA ASP A 288 -7.16 0.83 -14.23
C ASP A 288 -8.19 1.56 -13.35
N VAL A 289 -8.60 0.89 -12.26
CA VAL A 289 -9.48 1.45 -11.22
C VAL A 289 -8.77 2.58 -10.49
N HIS A 290 -7.44 2.48 -10.35
CA HIS A 290 -6.58 3.59 -9.88
C HIS A 290 -7.09 4.17 -8.55
N CYS A 291 -7.50 3.29 -7.64
CA CYS A 291 -8.03 3.64 -6.33
C CYS A 291 -9.32 4.51 -6.37
N ASN A 292 -10.12 4.41 -7.43
CA ASN A 292 -11.44 5.02 -7.47
C ASN A 292 -12.49 4.17 -6.72
N TYR A 293 -12.67 4.46 -5.43
CA TYR A 293 -13.62 3.77 -4.55
C TYR A 293 -15.07 3.86 -5.04
N GLY A 294 -15.45 4.95 -5.70
CA GLY A 294 -16.79 5.13 -6.20
C GLY A 294 -17.11 4.22 -7.38
N MET A 295 -16.18 4.09 -8.32
CA MET A 295 -16.31 3.15 -9.42
C MET A 295 -16.26 1.69 -8.98
N ALA A 296 -15.58 1.36 -7.88
CA ALA A 296 -15.66 0.02 -7.29
C ALA A 296 -17.11 -0.40 -6.99
N ARG A 297 -17.94 0.52 -6.45
CA ARG A 297 -19.38 0.30 -6.22
C ARG A 297 -20.11 0.02 -7.53
N VAL A 298 -19.78 0.77 -8.60
CA VAL A 298 -20.35 0.59 -9.94
C VAL A 298 -19.98 -0.76 -10.54
N VAL A 299 -18.73 -1.21 -10.40
CA VAL A 299 -18.30 -2.56 -10.84
C VAL A 299 -19.09 -3.64 -10.10
N GLY A 300 -19.25 -3.49 -8.78
CA GLY A 300 -20.07 -4.38 -7.94
C GLY A 300 -21.53 -4.47 -8.42
N ASP A 301 -22.15 -3.33 -8.74
CA ASP A 301 -23.52 -3.30 -9.25
C ASP A 301 -23.64 -3.89 -10.65
N VAL A 302 -22.69 -3.63 -11.56
CA VAL A 302 -22.64 -4.28 -12.88
C VAL A 302 -22.52 -5.80 -12.72
N ALA A 303 -21.67 -6.30 -11.81
CA ALA A 303 -21.54 -7.73 -11.54
C ALA A 303 -22.85 -8.36 -11.02
N ARG A 304 -23.56 -7.68 -10.11
CA ARG A 304 -24.88 -8.12 -9.61
C ARG A 304 -25.94 -8.12 -10.71
N LEU A 305 -26.02 -7.04 -11.48
CA LEU A 305 -27.04 -6.85 -12.51
C LEU A 305 -26.87 -7.79 -13.71
N THR A 306 -25.63 -8.18 -14.01
CA THR A 306 -25.31 -9.16 -15.06
C THR A 306 -25.48 -10.60 -14.60
N GLY A 307 -25.42 -10.85 -13.28
CA GLY A 307 -25.32 -12.21 -12.76
C GLY A 307 -24.00 -12.86 -13.16
N ALA A 308 -22.90 -12.12 -13.05
CA ALA A 308 -21.58 -12.55 -13.52
C ALA A 308 -21.16 -13.91 -12.92
N ASP A 309 -20.63 -14.79 -13.77
CA ASP A 309 -20.06 -16.08 -13.40
C ASP A 309 -18.58 -15.97 -12.98
N GLY A 310 -17.96 -14.81 -13.23
CA GLY A 310 -16.62 -14.46 -12.78
C GLY A 310 -16.33 -12.98 -12.95
N ILE A 311 -15.40 -12.47 -12.16
CA ILE A 311 -14.92 -11.08 -12.24
C ILE A 311 -13.43 -11.12 -12.56
N ILE A 312 -13.03 -10.29 -13.52
CA ILE A 312 -11.65 -10.17 -13.99
C ILE A 312 -11.23 -8.72 -13.78
N ASP A 313 -10.11 -8.50 -13.11
CA ASP A 313 -9.45 -7.21 -13.07
C ASP A 313 -8.11 -7.30 -13.82
N ALA A 314 -7.95 -6.47 -14.86
CA ALA A 314 -6.78 -6.46 -15.73
C ALA A 314 -5.63 -5.58 -15.22
N GLY A 315 -5.61 -5.24 -13.92
CA GLY A 315 -4.52 -4.56 -13.26
C GLY A 315 -4.78 -3.09 -13.05
N ASP A 316 -3.85 -2.46 -12.34
CA ASP A 316 -3.90 -1.05 -11.94
C ASP A 316 -5.09 -0.75 -11.03
N VAL A 317 -5.24 -1.57 -9.97
CA VAL A 317 -6.21 -1.29 -8.92
C VAL A 317 -5.73 -0.15 -8.02
N THR A 318 -4.41 -0.04 -7.84
CA THR A 318 -3.75 1.01 -7.03
C THR A 318 -3.18 2.13 -7.91
N MET A 319 -2.71 3.24 -7.31
CA MET A 319 -2.03 4.32 -8.05
C MET A 319 -0.50 4.20 -8.01
N THR A 320 0.05 3.56 -6.99
CA THR A 320 1.52 3.53 -6.74
C THR A 320 2.01 2.14 -6.31
N GLY A 321 1.11 1.22 -5.98
CA GLY A 321 1.45 -0.15 -5.60
C GLY A 321 1.96 -0.24 -4.16
N THR A 322 1.51 0.65 -3.29
CA THR A 322 2.00 0.77 -1.92
C THR A 322 1.19 -0.12 -0.98
N SER A 323 1.79 -0.54 0.14
CA SER A 323 1.06 -1.35 1.13
C SER A 323 -0.15 -0.62 1.73
N ALA A 324 -0.13 0.71 1.79
CA ALA A 324 -1.27 1.52 2.23
C ALA A 324 -2.43 1.50 1.21
N GLU A 325 -2.12 1.46 -0.08
CA GLU A 325 -3.10 1.36 -1.15
C GLU A 325 -3.74 -0.02 -1.29
N ASN A 326 -3.32 -1.02 -0.51
CA ASN A 326 -4.08 -2.27 -0.40
C ASN A 326 -5.52 -2.02 0.07
N TYR A 327 -5.77 -0.92 0.78
CA TYR A 327 -7.11 -0.42 1.07
C TYR A 327 -7.96 -0.23 -0.20
N CYS A 328 -7.38 0.28 -1.29
CA CYS A 328 -8.08 0.44 -2.57
C CYS A 328 -8.56 -0.91 -3.13
N PHE A 329 -7.72 -1.95 -2.97
CA PHE A 329 -8.07 -3.31 -3.38
C PHE A 329 -9.15 -3.90 -2.46
N ASP A 330 -9.05 -3.67 -1.15
CA ASP A 330 -10.06 -4.11 -0.18
C ASP A 330 -11.44 -3.51 -0.50
N VAL A 331 -11.50 -2.20 -0.80
CA VAL A 331 -12.75 -1.54 -1.22
C VAL A 331 -13.31 -2.16 -2.49
N LEU A 332 -12.47 -2.42 -3.50
CA LEU A 332 -12.91 -3.11 -4.70
C LEU A 332 -13.46 -4.51 -4.37
N ASP A 333 -12.73 -5.31 -3.60
CA ASP A 333 -13.12 -6.68 -3.25
C ASP A 333 -14.42 -6.75 -2.44
N ASP A 334 -14.61 -5.82 -1.51
CA ASP A 334 -15.76 -5.74 -0.61
C ASP A 334 -17.05 -5.36 -1.37
N GLU A 335 -16.95 -4.55 -2.43
CA GLU A 335 -18.09 -4.16 -3.28
C GLU A 335 -18.55 -5.29 -4.22
N LEU A 336 -17.69 -6.27 -4.51
CA LEU A 336 -17.99 -7.36 -5.43
C LEU A 336 -18.82 -8.48 -4.75
N PRO A 337 -19.66 -9.21 -5.52
CA PRO A 337 -20.31 -10.43 -5.05
C PRO A 337 -19.31 -11.44 -4.46
N GLN A 338 -19.60 -11.95 -3.27
CA GLN A 338 -18.68 -12.78 -2.48
C GLN A 338 -18.60 -14.24 -2.97
N ASP A 339 -19.63 -14.72 -3.65
CA ASP A 339 -19.76 -16.08 -4.17
C ASP A 339 -19.31 -16.22 -5.64
N VAL A 340 -18.88 -15.13 -6.27
CA VAL A 340 -18.39 -15.10 -7.64
C VAL A 340 -16.86 -15.20 -7.64
N PRO A 341 -16.25 -16.13 -8.39
CA PRO A 341 -14.80 -16.27 -8.44
C PRO A 341 -14.15 -15.08 -9.15
N LYS A 342 -12.98 -14.65 -8.64
CA LYS A 342 -12.31 -13.41 -9.05
C LYS A 342 -10.89 -13.70 -9.55
N MET A 343 -10.45 -12.98 -10.57
CA MET A 343 -9.12 -13.09 -11.16
C MET A 343 -8.47 -11.72 -11.31
N PHE A 344 -7.17 -11.66 -11.09
CA PHE A 344 -6.38 -10.43 -11.17
C PHE A 344 -5.06 -10.67 -11.89
N VAL A 345 -4.60 -9.70 -12.66
CA VAL A 345 -3.21 -9.62 -13.13
C VAL A 345 -2.63 -8.29 -12.69
N LYS A 346 -1.39 -8.29 -12.20
CA LYS A 346 -0.73 -7.08 -11.70
C LYS A 346 -0.49 -6.09 -12.85
N GLY A 347 -0.92 -4.85 -12.70
CA GLY A 347 -0.57 -3.77 -13.61
C GLY A 347 0.75 -3.07 -13.25
N ASN A 348 1.10 -2.00 -13.96
CA ASN A 348 2.30 -1.25 -13.63
C ASN A 348 2.10 -0.24 -12.51
N HIS A 349 0.89 0.19 -12.17
CA HIS A 349 0.66 0.99 -10.96
C HIS A 349 0.48 0.12 -9.71
N ASP A 350 0.39 -1.21 -9.86
CA ASP A 350 0.43 -2.17 -8.76
C ASP A 350 1.86 -2.68 -8.48
N SER A 351 2.06 -3.26 -7.30
CA SER A 351 3.31 -3.92 -6.91
C SER A 351 3.15 -5.41 -6.65
N GLN A 352 4.28 -6.09 -6.45
CA GLN A 352 4.27 -7.46 -5.94
C GLN A 352 3.54 -7.61 -4.60
N GLU A 353 3.53 -6.56 -3.77
CA GLU A 353 2.75 -6.57 -2.53
C GLU A 353 1.26 -6.49 -2.82
N THR A 354 0.81 -5.67 -3.79
CA THR A 354 -0.59 -5.65 -4.25
C THR A 354 -1.03 -7.04 -4.74
N ALA A 355 -0.20 -7.69 -5.56
CA ALA A 355 -0.47 -9.04 -6.06
C ALA A 355 -0.53 -10.09 -4.94
N LYS A 356 0.34 -9.97 -3.92
CA LYS A 356 0.31 -10.82 -2.73
C LYS A 356 -0.94 -10.57 -1.87
N HIS A 357 -1.36 -9.31 -1.71
CA HIS A 357 -2.57 -8.94 -1.00
C HIS A 357 -3.82 -9.50 -1.69
N ALA A 358 -3.92 -9.34 -3.02
CA ALA A 358 -5.00 -9.92 -3.83
C ALA A 358 -5.13 -11.45 -3.62
N ARG A 359 -4.01 -12.18 -3.61
CA ARG A 359 -4.01 -13.63 -3.28
C ARG A 359 -4.53 -13.91 -1.87
N SER A 360 -4.17 -13.07 -0.90
CA SER A 360 -4.65 -13.21 0.49
C SER A 360 -6.16 -12.99 0.63
N ARG A 361 -6.74 -12.18 -0.26
CA ARG A 361 -8.19 -11.98 -0.43
C ARG A 361 -8.88 -13.09 -1.22
N GLY A 362 -8.15 -14.11 -1.65
CA GLY A 362 -8.69 -15.29 -2.35
C GLY A 362 -8.85 -15.11 -3.87
N TRP A 363 -8.31 -14.04 -4.45
CA TRP A 363 -8.33 -13.87 -5.91
C TRP A 363 -7.34 -14.82 -6.58
N ALA A 364 -7.72 -15.33 -7.75
CA ALA A 364 -6.80 -16.03 -8.64
C ALA A 364 -5.88 -15.02 -9.31
N VAL A 365 -4.64 -14.89 -8.81
CA VAL A 365 -3.67 -13.95 -9.37
C VAL A 365 -2.79 -14.65 -10.41
N LEU A 366 -2.84 -14.17 -11.66
CA LEU A 366 -1.99 -14.66 -12.74
C LEU A 366 -0.59 -14.05 -12.63
N ASP A 367 0.38 -14.93 -12.50
CA ASP A 367 1.81 -14.62 -12.33
C ASP A 367 2.62 -15.70 -13.01
N ASP A 368 2.90 -15.49 -14.30
CA ASP A 368 3.42 -16.48 -15.25
C ASP A 368 2.72 -17.84 -15.10
N SER A 369 1.39 -17.82 -15.04
CA SER A 369 0.60 -18.98 -14.66
C SER A 369 -0.79 -18.98 -15.26
N SER A 370 -1.49 -20.10 -15.08
CA SER A 370 -2.87 -20.30 -15.51
C SER A 370 -3.82 -20.49 -14.34
N ALA A 371 -5.02 -19.94 -14.48
CA ALA A 371 -6.14 -20.19 -13.57
C ALA A 371 -7.45 -20.30 -14.36
N GLN A 372 -8.53 -20.71 -13.70
CA GLN A 372 -9.83 -20.90 -14.33
C GLN A 372 -10.92 -20.08 -13.66
N LEU A 373 -11.79 -19.48 -14.46
CA LEU A 373 -13.06 -18.89 -14.01
C LEU A 373 -14.20 -19.49 -14.84
N ALA A 374 -15.26 -19.98 -14.18
CA ALA A 374 -16.41 -20.61 -14.84
C ALA A 374 -16.02 -21.68 -15.91
N GLY A 375 -14.91 -22.40 -15.70
CA GLY A 375 -14.38 -23.40 -16.63
C GLY A 375 -13.71 -22.86 -17.89
N VAL A 376 -13.45 -21.55 -17.97
CA VAL A 376 -12.60 -20.90 -18.99
C VAL A 376 -11.20 -20.75 -18.41
N ARG A 377 -10.17 -21.15 -19.17
CA ARG A 377 -8.77 -21.13 -18.75
C ARG A 377 -8.11 -19.84 -19.22
N PHE A 378 -7.53 -19.14 -18.26
CA PHE A 378 -6.75 -17.94 -18.50
C PHE A 378 -5.27 -18.22 -18.29
N PHE A 379 -4.42 -17.57 -19.07
CA PHE A 379 -2.97 -17.54 -18.89
C PHE A 379 -2.50 -16.10 -18.94
N GLY A 380 -1.53 -15.73 -18.10
CA GLY A 380 -1.09 -14.36 -17.98
C GLY A 380 0.10 -14.20 -17.07
N GLY A 381 0.63 -12.98 -17.03
CA GLY A 381 1.72 -12.61 -16.14
C GLY A 381 1.68 -11.12 -15.80
N PRO A 382 2.31 -10.71 -14.69
CA PRO A 382 2.34 -9.34 -14.21
C PRO A 382 3.00 -8.40 -15.21
N ASP A 383 2.67 -7.11 -15.16
CA ASP A 383 3.58 -6.11 -15.73
C ASP A 383 4.93 -6.15 -14.99
N PRO A 384 6.07 -6.25 -15.70
CA PRO A 384 7.39 -6.34 -15.07
C PRO A 384 7.84 -5.03 -14.40
N ARG A 385 7.05 -3.96 -14.51
CA ARG A 385 7.34 -2.62 -13.98
C ARG A 385 6.43 -2.27 -12.80
N ARG A 386 6.86 -1.27 -12.04
CA ARG A 386 6.07 -0.50 -11.09
C ARG A 386 6.29 1.01 -11.31
N THR A 387 5.24 1.73 -11.67
CA THR A 387 5.20 3.18 -11.84
C THR A 387 4.75 3.79 -10.52
N VAL A 388 5.66 4.51 -9.89
CA VAL A 388 5.36 5.23 -8.65
C VAL A 388 4.92 6.64 -8.99
N PHE A 389 3.74 7.05 -8.51
CA PHE A 389 3.19 8.37 -8.78
C PHE A 389 4.18 9.48 -8.39
N GLY A 390 4.43 10.44 -9.29
CA GLY A 390 5.42 11.50 -9.10
C GLY A 390 6.87 11.10 -9.45
N SER A 391 7.11 9.84 -9.78
CA SER A 391 8.39 9.34 -10.29
C SER A 391 8.21 8.48 -11.55
N GLY A 392 9.34 8.04 -12.13
CA GLY A 392 9.32 7.20 -13.32
C GLY A 392 8.98 5.73 -13.03
N PRO A 393 8.81 4.91 -14.08
CA PRO A 393 8.68 3.46 -13.92
C PRO A 393 9.98 2.84 -13.40
N GLU A 394 9.84 1.99 -12.40
CA GLU A 394 10.87 1.11 -11.85
C GLU A 394 10.67 -0.31 -12.38
N LEU A 395 11.74 -1.06 -12.56
CA LEU A 395 11.65 -2.48 -12.89
C LEU A 395 11.51 -3.28 -11.59
N GLU A 396 10.46 -4.10 -11.48
CA GLU A 396 10.30 -5.07 -10.39
C GLU A 396 10.90 -6.44 -10.74
N THR A 397 11.29 -6.61 -12.02
CA THR A 397 11.99 -7.79 -12.54
C THR A 397 13.27 -7.35 -13.24
N GLU A 398 14.21 -8.26 -13.49
CA GLU A 398 15.42 -7.94 -14.26
C GLU A 398 15.18 -7.82 -15.78
N LEU A 399 13.93 -7.94 -16.23
CA LEU A 399 13.55 -7.96 -17.64
C LEU A 399 12.90 -6.64 -18.05
N THR A 400 13.31 -6.12 -19.20
CA THR A 400 12.54 -5.07 -19.86
C THR A 400 11.18 -5.62 -20.33
N ALA A 401 10.24 -4.72 -20.58
CA ALA A 401 8.91 -5.09 -21.06
C ALA A 401 8.99 -5.96 -22.35
N ASP A 402 9.86 -5.61 -23.30
CA ASP A 402 10.00 -6.37 -24.55
C ASP A 402 10.59 -7.78 -24.34
N GLU A 403 11.59 -7.91 -23.45
CA GLU A 403 12.18 -9.20 -23.09
C GLU A 403 11.16 -10.10 -22.39
N TYR A 404 10.39 -9.52 -21.47
CA TYR A 404 9.34 -10.23 -20.75
C TYR A 404 8.20 -10.65 -21.69
N ALA A 405 7.77 -9.79 -22.63
CA ALA A 405 6.77 -10.15 -23.64
C ALA A 405 7.22 -11.34 -24.52
N ALA A 406 8.53 -11.41 -24.85
CA ALA A 406 9.09 -12.54 -25.60
C ALA A 406 9.09 -13.84 -24.78
N GLN A 407 9.42 -13.76 -23.49
CA GLN A 407 9.35 -14.90 -22.57
C GLN A 407 7.89 -15.39 -22.42
N LEU A 408 6.95 -14.47 -22.18
CA LEU A 408 5.55 -14.79 -21.96
C LEU A 408 4.91 -15.42 -23.21
N ARG A 409 5.32 -15.00 -24.42
CA ARG A 409 4.97 -15.69 -25.68
C ARG A 409 5.45 -17.13 -25.68
N ASP A 410 6.73 -17.38 -25.36
CA ASP A 410 7.31 -18.72 -25.42
C ASP A 410 6.63 -19.68 -24.43
N GLU A 411 6.17 -19.16 -23.30
CA GLU A 411 5.32 -19.89 -22.36
C GLU A 411 3.91 -20.10 -22.89
N ALA A 412 3.25 -19.06 -23.42
CA ALA A 412 1.93 -19.18 -24.04
C ALA A 412 1.91 -20.28 -25.13
N CYS A 413 2.93 -20.38 -25.98
CA CYS A 413 3.00 -21.40 -27.02
C CYS A 413 3.04 -22.85 -26.49
N ARG A 414 3.36 -23.04 -25.21
CA ARG A 414 3.46 -24.35 -24.54
C ARG A 414 2.30 -24.60 -23.56
N THR A 415 1.49 -23.60 -23.30
CA THR A 415 0.39 -23.64 -22.34
C THR A 415 -0.93 -23.84 -23.07
N ASP A 416 -1.79 -24.70 -22.54
CA ASP A 416 -3.13 -24.93 -23.06
C ASP A 416 -4.13 -24.04 -22.29
N PHE A 417 -4.52 -22.93 -22.90
CA PHE A 417 -5.42 -21.91 -22.34
C PHE A 417 -6.35 -21.35 -23.40
N ASP A 418 -7.40 -20.65 -22.96
CA ASP A 418 -8.45 -20.15 -23.84
C ASP A 418 -8.32 -18.63 -24.08
N ILE A 419 -7.96 -17.86 -23.04
CA ILE A 419 -7.83 -16.40 -23.10
C ILE A 419 -6.55 -15.94 -22.38
N MET A 420 -5.77 -15.08 -23.02
CA MET A 420 -4.63 -14.43 -22.37
C MET A 420 -5.10 -13.19 -21.58
N LEU A 421 -4.60 -12.99 -20.38
CA LEU A 421 -4.88 -11.81 -19.55
C LEU A 421 -3.55 -11.16 -19.12
N VAL A 422 -3.31 -9.95 -19.59
CA VAL A 422 -2.14 -9.14 -19.22
C VAL A 422 -2.55 -7.68 -19.13
N HIS A 423 -1.91 -6.92 -18.25
CA HIS A 423 -2.25 -5.51 -18.09
C HIS A 423 -1.89 -4.67 -19.33
N ASP A 424 -0.60 -4.65 -19.72
CA ASP A 424 -0.14 -3.90 -20.89
C ASP A 424 -0.34 -4.72 -22.18
N PRO A 425 -1.14 -4.23 -23.16
CA PRO A 425 -1.39 -4.94 -24.42
C PRO A 425 -0.11 -5.30 -25.20
N ARG A 426 0.99 -4.57 -24.98
CA ARG A 426 2.29 -4.86 -25.60
C ARG A 426 2.85 -6.22 -25.18
N MET A 427 2.50 -6.72 -23.99
CA MET A 427 2.97 -8.01 -23.50
C MET A 427 2.27 -9.19 -24.20
N ALA A 428 1.02 -9.00 -24.63
CA ALA A 428 0.27 -10.02 -25.39
C ALA A 428 0.62 -10.02 -26.88
N GLN A 429 1.12 -8.91 -27.43
CA GLN A 429 1.34 -8.74 -28.87
C GLN A 429 2.17 -9.87 -29.51
N PRO A 430 3.34 -10.28 -28.95
CA PRO A 430 4.11 -11.38 -29.55
C PRO A 430 3.38 -12.72 -29.56
N ALA A 431 2.53 -13.00 -28.56
CA ALA A 431 1.72 -14.22 -28.48
C ALA A 431 0.57 -14.21 -29.50
N LEU A 432 -0.10 -13.07 -29.69
CA LEU A 432 -1.14 -12.89 -30.69
C LEU A 432 -0.61 -12.99 -32.12
N GLU A 433 0.55 -12.39 -32.41
CA GLU A 433 1.19 -12.41 -33.73
C GLU A 433 1.68 -13.81 -34.13
N SER A 434 2.24 -14.56 -33.18
CA SER A 434 2.70 -15.93 -33.38
C SER A 434 1.56 -16.96 -33.46
N GLY A 435 0.35 -16.58 -33.03
CA GLY A 435 -0.80 -17.48 -32.94
C GLY A 435 -0.75 -18.40 -31.72
N CYS A 436 0.06 -18.06 -30.72
CA CYS A 436 0.14 -18.76 -29.45
C CYS A 436 -0.94 -18.30 -28.45
N ALA A 437 -1.55 -17.14 -28.67
CA ALA A 437 -2.76 -16.71 -27.97
C ALA A 437 -3.90 -16.47 -28.98
N PRO A 438 -5.07 -17.13 -28.82
CA PRO A 438 -6.22 -16.87 -29.68
C PRO A 438 -6.92 -15.55 -29.31
N TYR A 439 -7.01 -15.23 -28.02
CA TYR A 439 -7.63 -14.01 -27.49
C TYR A 439 -6.74 -13.38 -26.42
N ALA A 440 -6.74 -12.06 -26.31
CA ALA A 440 -6.11 -11.33 -25.21
C ALA A 440 -7.01 -10.22 -24.67
N LEU A 441 -7.11 -10.12 -23.34
CA LEU A 441 -7.76 -9.04 -22.61
C LEU A 441 -6.70 -8.23 -21.86
N SER A 442 -6.81 -6.91 -21.92
CA SER A 442 -5.84 -5.98 -21.33
C SER A 442 -6.45 -4.63 -20.93
N GLY A 443 -5.66 -3.79 -20.26
CA GLY A 443 -5.97 -2.41 -19.89
C GLY A 443 -4.86 -1.43 -20.30
N HIS A 444 -4.33 -0.66 -19.33
CA HIS A 444 -3.12 0.18 -19.41
C HIS A 444 -3.25 1.45 -20.26
N TRP A 445 -3.95 1.40 -21.39
CA TRP A 445 -4.01 2.53 -22.32
C TRP A 445 -5.04 3.58 -21.96
N HIS A 446 -5.87 3.32 -20.94
CA HIS A 446 -7.00 4.17 -20.52
C HIS A 446 -7.90 4.56 -21.70
N ARG A 447 -8.03 3.65 -22.67
CA ARG A 447 -8.91 3.80 -23.83
C ARG A 447 -9.31 2.42 -24.33
N GLN A 448 -10.55 2.32 -24.79
CA GLN A 448 -11.05 1.11 -25.39
C GLN A 448 -10.39 0.85 -26.76
N VAL A 449 -9.97 -0.38 -27.01
CA VAL A 449 -9.57 -0.85 -28.35
C VAL A 449 -10.17 -2.23 -28.62
N GLY A 450 -10.82 -2.36 -29.77
CA GLY A 450 -11.42 -3.62 -30.20
C GLY A 450 -12.76 -3.92 -29.52
N PRO A 451 -13.23 -5.19 -29.58
CA PRO A 451 -12.49 -6.37 -30.02
C PRO A 451 -12.07 -6.28 -31.49
N GLU A 452 -10.79 -6.53 -31.79
CA GLU A 452 -10.27 -6.43 -33.16
C GLU A 452 -9.27 -7.56 -33.47
N GLN A 453 -9.22 -7.94 -34.75
CA GLN A 453 -8.22 -8.88 -35.25
C GLN A 453 -6.83 -8.26 -35.11
N PHE A 454 -5.92 -8.94 -34.40
CA PHE A 454 -4.56 -8.47 -34.20
C PHE A 454 -3.57 -9.62 -34.33
N GLY A 455 -2.69 -9.54 -35.34
CA GLY A 455 -1.87 -10.69 -35.71
C GLY A 455 -2.75 -11.87 -36.10
N ARG A 456 -2.56 -13.02 -35.45
CA ARG A 456 -3.38 -14.23 -35.65
C ARG A 456 -4.51 -14.35 -34.63
N GLY A 457 -4.40 -13.69 -33.48
CA GLY A 457 -5.43 -13.68 -32.45
C GLY A 457 -6.34 -12.45 -32.52
N VAL A 458 -7.08 -12.25 -31.44
CA VAL A 458 -7.99 -11.12 -31.25
C VAL A 458 -7.62 -10.42 -29.96
N ARG A 459 -7.55 -9.09 -29.98
CA ARG A 459 -7.31 -8.31 -28.77
C ARG A 459 -8.51 -7.47 -28.39
N TYR A 460 -8.72 -7.33 -27.09
CA TYR A 460 -9.58 -6.33 -26.50
C TYR A 460 -8.80 -5.60 -25.41
N VAL A 461 -8.73 -4.27 -25.51
CA VAL A 461 -8.16 -3.41 -24.49
C VAL A 461 -9.31 -2.66 -23.85
N SER A 462 -9.55 -2.90 -22.57
CA SER A 462 -10.51 -2.14 -21.77
C SER A 462 -10.01 -0.71 -21.60
N SER A 463 -10.93 0.25 -21.52
CA SER A 463 -10.61 1.59 -21.03
C SER A 463 -10.37 1.58 -19.52
N THR A 464 -10.13 2.75 -18.93
CA THR A 464 -10.02 2.92 -17.47
C THR A 464 -11.37 2.79 -16.80
N THR A 465 -11.45 1.95 -15.77
CA THR A 465 -12.61 1.81 -14.89
C THR A 465 -12.66 2.93 -13.86
N GLY A 466 -11.54 3.53 -13.48
CA GLY A 466 -11.48 4.65 -12.54
C GLY A 466 -11.69 6.03 -13.17
N GLY A 467 -11.71 6.15 -14.50
CA GLY A 467 -11.66 7.46 -15.18
C GLY A 467 -10.32 8.16 -14.95
N ALA A 468 -9.24 7.37 -14.92
CA ALA A 468 -7.90 7.83 -14.61
C ALA A 468 -7.29 8.63 -15.76
N LEU A 469 -6.83 9.84 -15.46
CA LEU A 469 -6.05 10.67 -16.39
C LEU A 469 -4.57 10.63 -16.02
N ALA A 470 -3.71 10.68 -17.04
CA ALA A 470 -2.27 10.78 -16.83
C ALA A 470 -1.94 11.99 -15.91
N ASN A 471 -1.14 11.75 -14.87
CA ASN A 471 -0.71 12.73 -13.88
C ASN A 471 -1.86 13.38 -13.06
N ALA A 472 -3.01 12.71 -12.93
CA ALA A 472 -4.09 13.13 -12.06
C ALA A 472 -4.33 12.09 -10.95
N LEU A 473 -4.82 12.56 -9.80
CA LEU A 473 -5.39 11.68 -8.80
C LEU A 473 -6.79 11.26 -9.24
N THR A 474 -7.07 9.97 -9.11
CA THR A 474 -8.32 9.34 -9.52
C THR A 474 -9.37 9.24 -8.39
N PRO A 475 -9.03 9.17 -7.08
CA PRO A 475 -10.04 9.25 -6.03
C PRO A 475 -10.91 10.51 -6.14
N GLY A 476 -12.22 10.36 -5.98
CA GLY A 476 -13.18 11.44 -6.16
C GLY A 476 -14.06 11.28 -7.41
N PRO A 477 -14.74 12.36 -7.83
CA PRO A 477 -15.46 12.41 -9.10
C PRO A 477 -14.54 12.20 -10.30
N LEU A 478 -15.07 11.55 -11.33
CA LEU A 478 -14.35 11.15 -12.54
C LEU A 478 -13.69 12.35 -13.25
N LYS A 479 -12.50 12.13 -13.80
CA LYS A 479 -11.77 13.15 -14.59
C LYS A 479 -11.91 12.95 -16.09
N MET A 480 -12.21 11.73 -16.51
CA MET A 480 -12.58 11.35 -17.86
C MET A 480 -13.61 10.22 -17.81
N ASP A 481 -14.13 9.82 -18.96
CA ASP A 481 -15.06 8.71 -19.06
C ASP A 481 -14.43 7.44 -18.46
N ALA A 482 -15.20 6.78 -17.60
CA ALA A 482 -14.87 5.50 -17.00
C ALA A 482 -15.68 4.38 -17.65
N GLU A 483 -15.09 3.20 -17.80
CA GLU A 483 -15.75 2.06 -18.44
C GLU A 483 -15.63 0.76 -17.65
N VAL A 484 -16.72 -0.02 -17.68
CA VAL A 484 -16.77 -1.41 -17.23
C VAL A 484 -17.23 -2.27 -18.40
N SER A 485 -16.55 -3.39 -18.64
CA SER A 485 -16.84 -4.28 -19.76
C SER A 485 -17.55 -5.55 -19.29
N VAL A 486 -18.60 -5.98 -19.98
CA VAL A 486 -19.28 -7.27 -19.76
C VAL A 486 -18.99 -8.16 -20.96
N ILE A 487 -18.31 -9.28 -20.74
CA ILE A 487 -17.88 -10.21 -21.79
C ILE A 487 -18.66 -11.51 -21.66
N ARG A 488 -19.23 -12.01 -22.77
CA ARG A 488 -19.84 -13.34 -22.82
C ARG A 488 -18.92 -14.34 -23.49
N VAL A 489 -18.81 -15.54 -22.91
CA VAL A 489 -17.97 -16.62 -23.41
C VAL A 489 -18.82 -17.87 -23.60
N ASP A 490 -18.63 -18.54 -24.73
CA ASP A 490 -19.28 -19.83 -25.02
C ASP A 490 -18.66 -20.94 -24.17
N ASN A 491 -19.47 -21.67 -23.40
CA ASN A 491 -18.98 -22.70 -22.49
C ASN A 491 -18.52 -23.98 -23.20
N ALA A 492 -18.95 -24.23 -24.44
CA ALA A 492 -18.57 -25.40 -25.21
C ALA A 492 -17.25 -25.19 -25.96
N THR A 493 -17.08 -24.04 -26.60
CA THR A 493 -15.87 -23.69 -27.37
C THR A 493 -14.83 -22.92 -26.56
N LYS A 494 -15.22 -22.37 -25.39
CA LYS A 494 -14.40 -21.49 -24.54
C LYS A 494 -13.96 -20.20 -25.23
N THR A 495 -14.70 -19.75 -26.24
CA THR A 495 -14.38 -18.55 -27.02
C THR A 495 -15.23 -17.35 -26.62
N PRO A 496 -14.65 -16.15 -26.48
CA PRO A 496 -15.40 -14.90 -26.38
C PRO A 496 -16.40 -14.74 -27.53
N ILE A 497 -17.64 -14.38 -27.20
CA ILE A 497 -18.74 -14.15 -28.13
C ILE A 497 -18.81 -12.66 -28.44
N ASP A 498 -18.98 -11.84 -27.41
CA ASP A 498 -19.16 -10.40 -27.50
C ASP A 498 -18.86 -9.68 -26.17
N VAL A 499 -18.75 -8.35 -26.27
CA VAL A 499 -18.59 -7.42 -25.16
C VAL A 499 -19.66 -6.33 -25.20
N GLN A 500 -20.18 -5.95 -24.04
CA GLN A 500 -21.01 -4.75 -23.85
C GLN A 500 -20.30 -3.83 -22.86
N THR A 501 -20.14 -2.57 -23.24
CA THR A 501 -19.47 -1.56 -22.42
C THR A 501 -20.49 -0.68 -21.72
N ILE A 502 -20.28 -0.47 -20.42
CA ILE A 502 -20.97 0.54 -19.62
C ILE A 502 -20.01 1.70 -19.47
N THR A 503 -20.43 2.90 -19.88
CA THR A 503 -19.63 4.13 -19.80
C THR A 503 -20.28 5.09 -18.81
N VAL A 504 -19.48 5.60 -17.87
CA VAL A 504 -19.86 6.65 -16.91
C VAL A 504 -19.05 7.90 -17.25
N THR A 505 -19.73 9.02 -17.48
CA THR A 505 -19.05 10.29 -17.79
C THR A 505 -18.76 11.09 -16.52
N PRO A 506 -17.84 12.07 -16.56
CA PRO A 506 -17.66 13.06 -15.49
C PRO A 506 -18.91 13.88 -15.15
N GLY A 507 -19.94 13.86 -16.00
CA GLY A 507 -21.23 14.53 -15.78
C GLY A 507 -22.30 13.63 -15.18
N GLU A 508 -21.93 12.50 -14.54
CA GLU A 508 -22.84 11.50 -13.93
C GLU A 508 -23.66 10.68 -14.92
N ASP A 509 -23.63 11.02 -16.22
CA ASP A 509 -24.37 10.28 -17.24
C ASP A 509 -23.82 8.85 -17.39
N VAL A 510 -24.73 7.87 -17.36
CA VAL A 510 -24.44 6.46 -17.61
C VAL A 510 -25.05 6.05 -18.94
N SER A 511 -24.24 5.42 -19.79
CA SER A 511 -24.69 4.82 -21.04
C SER A 511 -24.27 3.35 -21.13
N ILE A 512 -25.14 2.51 -21.70
CA ILE A 512 -24.87 1.10 -21.92
C ILE A 512 -24.87 0.86 -23.44
N GLY A 513 -23.70 0.51 -23.97
CA GLY A 513 -23.49 0.32 -25.40
C GLY A 513 -24.19 -0.92 -25.96
N PRO A 514 -24.28 -1.04 -27.30
CA PRO A 514 -24.66 -2.30 -27.94
C PRO A 514 -23.62 -3.38 -27.68
N TRP A 515 -24.02 -4.64 -27.81
CA TRP A 515 -23.07 -5.75 -27.82
C TRP A 515 -22.20 -5.71 -29.08
N VAL A 516 -20.89 -5.91 -28.94
CA VAL A 516 -19.90 -5.91 -30.02
C VAL A 516 -19.23 -7.28 -30.11
N ARG A 517 -19.17 -7.87 -31.31
CA ARG A 517 -18.70 -9.25 -31.49
C ARG A 517 -17.19 -9.35 -31.34
N PHE A 518 -16.72 -10.41 -30.70
CA PHE A 518 -15.35 -10.84 -30.91
C PHE A 518 -15.23 -11.51 -32.29
N PRO A 519 -14.31 -11.07 -33.17
CA PRO A 519 -14.01 -11.80 -34.40
C PRO A 519 -13.44 -13.20 -34.08
N ALA A 520 -13.43 -14.07 -35.08
CA ALA A 520 -12.75 -15.36 -34.98
C ALA A 520 -11.24 -15.18 -35.24
N PRO A 521 -10.35 -15.78 -34.43
CA PRO A 521 -8.92 -15.80 -34.69
C PRO A 521 -8.60 -16.40 -36.07
N LEU A 522 -7.53 -15.92 -36.69
CA LEU A 522 -7.09 -16.43 -37.99
C LEU A 522 -6.43 -17.80 -37.84
N PRO A 523 -6.78 -18.79 -38.69
CA PRO A 523 -6.20 -20.12 -38.60
C PRO A 523 -4.69 -20.08 -38.88
N LEU A 524 -3.96 -20.99 -38.21
CA LEU A 524 -2.59 -21.31 -38.56
C LEU A 524 -2.57 -22.02 -39.92
N VAL A 525 -2.46 -21.27 -41.01
CA VAL A 525 -2.29 -21.86 -42.34
C VAL A 525 -0.96 -22.62 -42.36
N ALA A 526 -1.03 -23.95 -42.36
CA ALA A 526 0.15 -24.77 -42.63
C ALA A 526 0.71 -24.36 -43.99
N ARG A 527 1.93 -23.81 -44.03
CA ARG A 527 2.66 -23.68 -45.30
C ARG A 527 2.76 -25.09 -45.88
N PRO A 528 2.27 -25.36 -47.11
CA PRO A 528 2.57 -26.61 -47.77
C PRO A 528 4.09 -26.74 -47.82
N VAL A 529 4.62 -27.86 -47.33
CA VAL A 529 6.00 -28.24 -47.60
C VAL A 529 6.09 -28.36 -49.11
N ALA A 530 6.72 -27.38 -49.78
CA ALA A 530 7.01 -27.52 -51.19
C ALA A 530 7.88 -28.78 -51.34
N PRO A 531 7.55 -29.72 -52.24
CA PRO A 531 8.43 -30.84 -52.50
C PRO A 531 9.78 -30.28 -52.96
N ALA A 532 10.86 -30.67 -52.28
CA ALA A 532 12.20 -30.28 -52.67
C ALA A 532 12.49 -30.76 -54.10
N PRO A 533 13.14 -29.94 -54.95
CA PRO A 533 13.53 -30.33 -56.30
C PRO A 533 14.57 -31.45 -56.32
#